data_AF-A0A8I2KJF3-F1
#
_entry.id   AF-A0A8I2KJF3-F1
#
_cell.length_a   1.000
_cell.length_b   1.000
_cell.length_c   1.000
_cell.angle_alpha   90.00
_cell.angle_beta   90.00
_cell.angle_gamma   90.00
#
_symmetry.space_group_name_H-M   'P 1'
#
loop_
_entity.id
_entity.type
_entity.pdbx_description
1 polymer ?
#
loop_
_entity_poly.entity_id
_entity_poly.type
_entity_poly.pdbx_seq_one_letter_code
_entity_poly.pdbx_strand_id
1 'polypeptide(L)'
;MFTRLAPPAIGVLLGLLPFLLFVGSTNTVDVNGVRVREDSFNLLGLILAVIGIVLAMRSIRPLPGVTRLRPILAVFAIVVCLVQILVSIGLLSTRPIVSALWPDSDLPPLTFTELDEGNLGLVKGLLQKDDLEQIKQGIAGYKLNAIAEANRHVSYADVCHGGRYRVDLEAVNLLPDFMSAEDRADLERRVAADHRTPPTVADCTPRNTTYRMGELVDRVNRSNAMADALIAGYLEKHSQ
;
A
#
# COMPACT_ATOMS: atom_id res chain seq x y z
N MET A 1 -35.07 -16.90 -19.95
CA MET A 1 -34.18 -17.63 -19.02
C MET A 1 -33.59 -16.70 -17.95
N PHE A 2 -33.00 -15.56 -18.33
CA PHE A 2 -32.41 -14.56 -17.43
C PHE A 2 -33.36 -13.96 -16.36
N THR A 3 -34.62 -13.69 -16.71
CA THR A 3 -35.61 -13.12 -15.76
C THR A 3 -35.95 -14.02 -14.58
N ARG A 4 -35.73 -15.34 -14.68
CA ARG A 4 -36.02 -16.31 -13.62
C ARG A 4 -34.85 -16.54 -12.65
N LEU A 5 -33.65 -16.08 -13.00
CA LEU A 5 -32.44 -16.10 -12.16
C LEU A 5 -32.18 -14.74 -11.50
N ALA A 6 -32.87 -13.69 -11.93
CA ALA A 6 -32.68 -12.33 -11.42
C ALA A 6 -32.84 -12.24 -9.89
N PRO A 7 -33.86 -12.84 -9.23
CA PRO A 7 -34.01 -12.68 -7.78
C PRO A 7 -32.84 -13.24 -6.94
N PRO A 8 -32.36 -14.48 -7.13
CA PRO A 8 -31.20 -14.96 -6.39
C PRO A 8 -29.89 -14.27 -6.81
N ALA A 9 -29.74 -13.88 -8.08
CA ALA A 9 -28.58 -13.08 -8.51
C ALA A 9 -28.53 -11.70 -7.84
N ILE A 10 -29.69 -11.03 -7.71
CA ILE A 10 -29.82 -9.79 -6.94
C ILE A 10 -29.49 -10.04 -5.48
N GLY A 11 -29.93 -11.16 -4.89
CA GLY A 11 -29.55 -11.54 -3.52
C GLY A 11 -28.03 -11.67 -3.33
N VAL A 12 -27.33 -12.33 -4.26
CA VAL A 12 -25.86 -12.39 -4.26
C VAL A 12 -25.26 -10.99 -4.34
N LEU A 13 -25.75 -10.15 -5.26
CA LEU A 13 -25.24 -8.80 -5.46
C LEU A 13 -25.45 -7.94 -4.21
N LEU A 14 -26.61 -8.01 -3.56
CA LEU A 14 -26.90 -7.31 -2.31
C LEU A 14 -26.03 -7.79 -1.14
N GLY A 15 -25.66 -9.07 -1.11
CA GLY A 15 -24.74 -9.61 -0.13
C GLY A 15 -23.28 -9.20 -0.37
N LEU A 16 -22.88 -8.95 -1.63
CA LEU A 16 -21.51 -8.57 -2.00
C LEU A 16 -21.27 -7.05 -2.03
N LEU A 17 -22.28 -6.27 -2.39
CA LEU A 17 -22.17 -4.82 -2.60
C LEU A 17 -21.67 -4.04 -1.37
N PRO A 18 -22.06 -4.37 -0.12
CA PRO A 18 -21.52 -3.67 1.04
C PRO A 18 -20.03 -3.97 1.26
N PHE A 19 -19.54 -5.17 0.92
CA PHE A 19 -18.10 -5.42 0.91
C PHE A 19 -17.39 -4.47 -0.06
N LEU A 20 -17.92 -4.27 -1.26
CA LEU A 20 -17.28 -3.38 -2.25
C LEU A 20 -17.33 -1.90 -1.83
N LEU A 21 -18.42 -1.45 -1.21
CA LEU A 21 -18.61 -0.03 -0.86
C LEU A 21 -17.96 0.38 0.46
N PHE A 22 -17.73 -0.56 1.38
CA PHE A 22 -17.28 -0.24 2.75
C PHE A 22 -15.92 -0.86 3.11
N VAL A 23 -15.20 -1.45 2.15
CA VAL A 23 -13.77 -1.77 2.33
C VAL A 23 -13.03 -0.47 2.65
N GLY A 24 -12.55 -0.34 3.89
CA GLY A 24 -11.73 0.80 4.34
C GLY A 24 -12.41 1.82 5.27
N SER A 25 -13.71 1.73 5.54
CA SER A 25 -14.37 2.62 6.51
C SER A 25 -14.40 1.99 7.90
N THR A 26 -13.34 2.20 8.69
CA THR A 26 -13.36 1.91 10.13
C THR A 26 -13.33 3.23 10.90
N ASN A 27 -14.37 3.50 11.68
CA ASN A 27 -14.37 4.60 12.63
C ASN A 27 -13.62 4.15 13.89
N THR A 28 -12.44 4.72 14.11
CA THR A 28 -11.68 4.53 15.35
C THR A 28 -12.04 5.65 16.32
N VAL A 29 -12.60 5.32 17.48
CA VAL A 29 -12.79 6.29 18.57
C VAL A 29 -11.61 6.16 19.53
N ASP A 30 -10.73 7.15 19.51
CA ASP A 30 -9.64 7.27 20.47
C ASP A 30 -10.12 8.00 21.73
N VAL A 31 -9.89 7.39 22.90
CA VAL A 31 -10.05 8.07 24.19
C VAL A 31 -8.67 8.15 24.82
N ASN A 32 -8.14 9.36 25.00
CA ASN A 32 -6.80 9.63 25.55
C ASN A 32 -5.65 8.98 24.75
N GLY A 33 -5.76 8.89 23.41
CA GLY A 33 -4.70 8.35 22.56
C GLY A 33 -4.54 6.82 22.62
N VAL A 34 -5.42 6.14 23.35
CA VAL A 34 -5.52 4.68 23.38
C VAL A 34 -6.75 4.27 22.57
N ARG A 35 -6.57 3.36 21.61
CA ARG A 35 -7.68 2.78 20.85
C ARG A 35 -8.53 1.92 21.77
N VAL A 36 -9.67 2.45 22.23
CA VAL A 36 -10.56 1.71 23.15
C VAL A 36 -11.62 0.92 22.37
N ARG A 37 -11.95 1.31 21.13
CA ARG A 37 -13.04 0.67 20.37
C ARG A 37 -12.88 0.82 18.85
N GLU A 38 -12.79 -0.29 18.13
CA GLU A 38 -12.96 -0.36 16.67
C GLU A 38 -14.41 -0.82 16.39
N ASP A 39 -15.37 0.10 16.40
CA ASP A 39 -16.76 -0.23 16.03
C ASP A 39 -16.91 -0.13 14.50
N SER A 40 -16.92 -1.28 13.81
CA SER A 40 -17.16 -1.37 12.36
C SER A 40 -18.63 -1.70 12.03
N PHE A 41 -19.59 -1.17 12.80
CA PHE A 41 -21.00 -1.48 12.59
C PHE A 41 -21.51 -0.89 11.27
N ASN A 42 -21.78 -1.76 10.30
CA ASN A 42 -22.28 -1.38 8.98
C ASN A 42 -23.80 -1.64 8.88
N LEU A 43 -24.59 -0.66 9.32
CA LEU A 43 -26.06 -0.72 9.31
C LEU A 43 -26.63 -0.92 7.90
N LEU A 44 -26.05 -0.26 6.88
CA LEU A 44 -26.50 -0.42 5.50
C LEU A 44 -26.26 -1.84 5.00
N GLY A 45 -25.07 -2.38 5.24
CA GLY A 45 -24.73 -3.76 4.89
C GLY A 45 -25.64 -4.78 5.59
N LEU A 46 -26.03 -4.52 6.83
CA LEU A 46 -26.98 -5.36 7.57
C LEU A 46 -28.36 -5.36 6.90
N ILE A 47 -28.90 -4.19 6.56
CA ILE A 47 -30.20 -4.06 5.89
C ILE A 47 -30.19 -4.78 4.53
N LEU A 48 -29.15 -4.56 3.73
CA LEU A 48 -29.03 -5.16 2.39
C LEU A 48 -28.92 -6.69 2.47
N ALA A 49 -28.19 -7.22 3.45
CA ALA A 49 -28.08 -8.67 3.67
C ALA A 49 -29.42 -9.29 4.06
N VAL A 50 -30.20 -8.65 4.94
CA VAL A 50 -31.55 -9.12 5.30
C VAL A 50 -32.47 -9.17 4.08
N ILE A 51 -32.47 -8.12 3.25
CA ILE A 51 -33.24 -8.09 2.00
C ILE A 51 -32.79 -9.21 1.06
N GLY A 52 -31.47 -9.41 0.90
CA GLY A 52 -30.89 -10.47 0.08
C GLY A 52 -31.35 -11.87 0.49
N ILE A 53 -31.36 -12.16 1.81
CA ILE A 53 -31.85 -13.44 2.36
C ILE A 53 -33.33 -13.63 2.03
N VAL A 54 -34.17 -12.60 2.23
CA VAL A 54 -35.62 -12.69 1.94
C VAL A 54 -35.88 -13.02 0.47
N LEU A 55 -35.15 -12.38 -0.46
CA LEU A 55 -35.26 -12.63 -1.90
C LEU A 55 -34.76 -14.03 -2.29
N ALA A 56 -33.68 -14.48 -1.67
CA ALA A 56 -33.09 -15.79 -1.91
C ALA A 56 -33.99 -16.92 -1.37
N MET A 57 -34.55 -16.80 -0.16
CA MET A 57 -35.47 -17.78 0.42
C MET A 57 -36.72 -17.99 -0.44
N ARG A 58 -37.27 -16.91 -1.01
CA ARG A 58 -38.39 -16.99 -1.99
C ARG A 58 -38.03 -17.75 -3.26
N SER A 59 -36.74 -17.90 -3.54
CA SER A 59 -36.20 -18.54 -4.74
C SER A 59 -35.72 -19.98 -4.54
N ILE A 60 -35.76 -20.51 -3.31
CA ILE A 60 -35.40 -21.91 -3.00
C ILE A 60 -36.46 -22.89 -3.54
N ARG A 61 -37.74 -22.47 -3.59
CA ARG A 61 -38.82 -23.36 -4.01
C ARG A 61 -38.60 -23.82 -5.46
N PRO A 62 -38.61 -25.14 -5.74
CA PRO A 62 -38.48 -25.63 -7.09
C PRO A 62 -39.71 -25.22 -7.90
N LEU A 63 -39.50 -24.44 -8.97
CA LEU A 63 -40.56 -24.14 -9.94
C LEU A 63 -40.49 -25.12 -11.12
N PRO A 64 -41.64 -25.53 -11.68
CA PRO A 64 -41.68 -26.34 -12.89
C PRO A 64 -40.95 -25.64 -14.05
N GLY A 65 -40.07 -26.35 -14.75
CA GLY A 65 -39.33 -25.82 -15.90
C GLY A 65 -38.19 -24.86 -15.56
N VAL A 66 -37.65 -24.91 -14.33
CA VAL A 66 -36.45 -24.15 -13.94
C VAL A 66 -35.28 -25.11 -13.67
N THR A 67 -34.11 -24.77 -14.19
CA THR A 67 -32.87 -25.53 -14.02
C THR A 67 -32.47 -25.62 -12.53
N ARG A 68 -31.81 -26.72 -12.13
CA ARG A 68 -31.30 -26.94 -10.76
C ARG A 68 -30.34 -25.83 -10.26
N LEU A 69 -29.89 -24.95 -11.13
CA LEU A 69 -29.04 -23.79 -10.82
C LEU A 69 -29.73 -22.75 -9.94
N ARG A 70 -31.05 -22.54 -10.07
CA ARG A 70 -31.77 -21.53 -9.28
C ARG A 70 -31.73 -21.78 -7.76
N PRO A 71 -32.08 -22.97 -7.24
CA PRO A 71 -31.99 -23.24 -5.81
C PRO A 71 -30.54 -23.24 -5.32
N ILE A 72 -29.57 -23.70 -6.13
CA ILE A 72 -28.13 -23.63 -5.79
C ILE A 72 -27.71 -22.17 -5.59
N LEU A 73 -28.05 -21.28 -6.54
CA LEU A 73 -27.72 -19.86 -6.46
C LEU A 73 -28.43 -19.17 -5.28
N ALA A 74 -29.66 -19.58 -4.96
CA ALA A 74 -30.38 -19.09 -3.78
C ALA A 74 -29.69 -19.49 -2.47
N VAL A 75 -29.24 -20.73 -2.33
CA VAL A 75 -28.47 -21.18 -1.16
C VAL A 75 -27.17 -20.41 -1.05
N PHE A 76 -26.44 -20.25 -2.16
CA PHE A 76 -25.21 -19.45 -2.20
C PHE A 76 -25.45 -18.00 -1.77
N ALA A 77 -26.50 -17.35 -2.28
CA ALA A 77 -26.89 -15.99 -1.89
C ALA A 77 -27.15 -15.86 -0.39
N ILE A 78 -27.81 -16.84 0.22
CA ILE A 78 -28.07 -16.86 1.66
C ILE A 78 -26.75 -16.94 2.43
N VAL A 79 -25.84 -17.84 2.05
CA VAL A 79 -24.53 -17.97 2.69
C VAL A 79 -23.76 -16.64 2.64
N VAL A 80 -23.68 -16.01 1.46
CA VAL A 80 -23.02 -14.71 1.29
C VAL A 80 -23.65 -13.64 2.19
N CYS A 81 -24.97 -13.56 2.25
CA CYS A 81 -25.66 -12.58 3.11
C CYS A 81 -25.45 -12.87 4.60
N LEU A 82 -25.38 -14.13 5.03
CA LEU A 82 -25.06 -14.48 6.42
C LEU A 82 -23.64 -14.05 6.80
N VAL A 83 -22.66 -14.27 5.92
CA VAL A 83 -21.28 -13.77 6.12
C VAL A 83 -21.28 -12.24 6.20
N GLN A 84 -22.02 -11.56 5.31
CA GLN A 84 -22.17 -10.11 5.34
C GLN A 84 -22.76 -9.62 6.67
N ILE A 85 -23.75 -10.30 7.25
CA ILE A 85 -24.30 -9.95 8.57
C ILE A 85 -23.23 -10.03 9.65
N LEU A 86 -22.48 -11.14 9.71
CA LEU A 86 -21.41 -11.34 10.70
C LEU A 86 -20.33 -10.26 10.60
N VAL A 87 -19.96 -9.86 9.37
CA VAL A 87 -19.03 -8.76 9.14
C VAL A 87 -19.64 -7.41 9.52
N SER A 88 -20.90 -7.16 9.15
CA SER A 88 -21.63 -5.92 9.46
C SER A 88 -21.80 -5.65 10.95
N ILE A 89 -21.86 -6.69 11.78
CA ILE A 89 -21.94 -6.57 13.25
C ILE A 89 -20.58 -6.69 13.94
N GLY A 90 -19.49 -6.78 13.18
CA GLY A 90 -18.12 -6.82 13.71
C GLY A 90 -17.68 -8.17 14.30
N LEU A 91 -18.44 -9.26 14.09
CA LEU A 91 -18.04 -10.60 14.53
C LEU A 91 -16.95 -11.21 13.64
N LEU A 92 -16.91 -10.83 12.35
CA LEU A 92 -15.87 -11.25 11.41
C LEU A 92 -15.13 -10.04 10.84
N SER A 93 -13.81 -10.13 10.78
CA SER A 93 -12.97 -9.13 10.13
C SER A 93 -12.65 -9.53 8.69
N THR A 94 -12.79 -8.60 7.76
CA THR A 94 -12.39 -8.79 6.36
C THR A 94 -10.91 -8.52 6.13
N ARG A 95 -10.20 -7.95 7.12
CA ARG A 95 -8.77 -7.59 7.02
C ARG A 95 -7.88 -8.72 6.50
N PRO A 96 -8.01 -10.00 6.94
CA PRO A 96 -7.15 -11.09 6.45
C PRO A 96 -7.33 -11.37 4.95
N ILE A 97 -8.57 -11.28 4.44
CA ILE A 97 -8.87 -11.53 3.02
C ILE A 97 -8.40 -10.35 2.18
N VAL A 98 -8.67 -9.12 2.64
CA VAL A 98 -8.27 -7.90 1.93
C VAL A 98 -6.75 -7.77 1.90
N SER A 99 -6.04 -8.04 3.00
CA SER A 99 -4.57 -8.05 3.03
C SER A 99 -3.94 -9.17 2.20
N ALA A 100 -4.63 -10.31 2.01
CA ALA A 100 -4.14 -11.35 1.11
C ALA A 100 -4.25 -10.95 -0.38
N LEU A 101 -5.28 -10.18 -0.75
CA LEU A 101 -5.50 -9.73 -2.14
C LEU A 101 -4.83 -8.40 -2.46
N TRP A 102 -4.77 -7.50 -1.48
CA TRP A 102 -4.14 -6.18 -1.53
C TRP A 102 -3.29 -6.00 -0.27
N PRO A 103 -2.04 -6.50 -0.29
CA PRO A 103 -1.13 -6.46 0.86
C PRO A 103 -1.06 -5.05 1.47
N ASP A 104 -1.00 -4.02 0.63
CA ASP A 104 -0.82 -2.62 1.02
C ASP A 104 -2.12 -1.80 1.22
N SER A 105 -3.28 -2.47 1.26
CA SER A 105 -4.57 -1.78 1.46
C SER A 105 -4.71 -1.03 2.78
N ASP A 106 -3.94 -1.42 3.80
CA ASP A 106 -3.90 -0.80 5.12
C ASP A 106 -2.81 0.28 5.26
N LEU A 107 -2.02 0.50 4.22
CA LEU A 107 -0.91 1.45 4.23
C LEU A 107 -1.24 2.73 3.44
N PRO A 108 -0.55 3.84 3.75
CA PRO A 108 -0.71 5.07 2.99
C PRO A 108 -0.44 4.86 1.50
N PRO A 109 -1.20 5.49 0.59
CA PRO A 109 -0.88 5.46 -0.84
C PRO A 109 0.48 6.15 -1.07
N LEU A 110 1.26 5.61 -2.02
CA LEU A 110 2.47 6.27 -2.50
C LEU A 110 2.08 7.31 -3.54
N THR A 111 2.75 8.46 -3.51
CA THR A 111 2.43 9.60 -4.39
C THR A 111 3.53 9.85 -5.42
N PHE A 112 4.75 9.37 -5.17
CA PHE A 112 5.84 9.52 -6.12
C PHE A 112 5.66 8.56 -7.29
N THR A 113 5.67 9.11 -8.50
CA THR A 113 5.59 8.37 -9.77
C THR A 113 6.77 8.72 -10.66
N GLU A 114 7.07 10.00 -10.78
CA GLU A 114 8.20 10.53 -11.55
C GLU A 114 8.73 11.84 -10.95
N LEU A 115 9.87 12.31 -11.48
CA LEU A 115 10.45 13.58 -11.07
C LEU A 115 9.64 14.76 -11.63
N ASP A 116 9.15 15.64 -10.76
CA ASP A 116 8.57 16.92 -11.16
C ASP A 116 9.59 17.88 -11.82
N GLU A 117 9.09 18.95 -12.44
CA GLU A 117 9.91 19.95 -13.14
C GLU A 117 10.97 20.61 -12.23
N GLY A 118 10.66 20.79 -10.94
CA GLY A 118 11.59 21.37 -9.98
C GLY A 118 12.78 20.46 -9.73
N ASN A 119 12.51 19.17 -9.50
CA ASN A 119 13.53 18.14 -9.33
C ASN A 119 14.37 17.98 -10.61
N LEU A 120 13.73 17.94 -11.78
CA LEU A 120 14.43 17.91 -13.06
C LEU A 120 15.30 19.16 -13.27
N GLY A 121 14.85 20.33 -12.81
CA GLY A 121 15.63 21.56 -12.81
C GLY A 121 16.91 21.46 -11.99
N LEU A 122 16.86 20.82 -10.81
CA LEU A 122 18.04 20.57 -9.98
C LEU A 122 19.04 19.62 -10.67
N VAL A 123 18.56 18.53 -11.28
CA VAL A 123 19.41 17.61 -12.07
C VAL A 123 20.09 18.35 -13.21
N LYS A 124 19.31 19.09 -14.02
CA LYS A 124 19.84 19.88 -15.15
C LYS A 124 20.87 20.91 -14.68
N GLY A 125 20.61 21.60 -13.57
CA GLY A 125 21.53 22.59 -13.02
C GLY A 125 22.88 22.01 -12.59
N LEU A 126 22.91 20.75 -12.13
CA LEU A 126 24.17 20.04 -11.85
C LEU A 126 24.87 19.60 -13.13
N LEU A 127 24.12 19.03 -14.09
CA LEU A 127 24.67 18.58 -15.38
C LEU A 127 25.19 19.73 -16.25
N GLN A 128 24.71 20.95 -16.08
CA GLN A 128 25.22 22.11 -16.81
C GLN A 128 26.61 22.57 -16.35
N LYS A 129 26.99 22.22 -15.12
CA LYS A 129 28.33 22.49 -14.62
C LYS A 129 29.21 21.42 -15.24
N ASP A 130 30.12 21.81 -16.12
CA ASP A 130 31.01 20.88 -16.85
C ASP A 130 32.13 20.34 -15.94
N ASP A 131 31.73 19.88 -14.75
CA ASP A 131 32.56 19.38 -13.67
C ASP A 131 32.06 18.00 -13.28
N LEU A 132 32.70 16.98 -13.84
CA LEU A 132 32.36 15.58 -13.63
C LEU A 132 32.49 15.16 -12.16
N GLU A 133 33.41 15.75 -11.39
CA GLU A 133 33.54 15.45 -9.96
C GLU A 133 32.38 16.05 -9.16
N GLN A 134 31.92 17.23 -9.52
CA GLN A 134 30.72 17.80 -8.89
C GLN A 134 29.46 16.98 -9.20
N ILE A 135 29.33 16.44 -10.42
CA ILE A 135 28.23 15.53 -10.77
C ILE A 135 28.32 14.24 -9.94
N LYS A 136 29.51 13.63 -9.82
CA LYS A 136 29.75 12.45 -8.95
C LYS A 136 29.36 12.72 -7.49
N GLN A 137 29.74 13.88 -6.95
CA GLN A 137 29.35 14.28 -5.59
C GLN A 137 27.83 14.44 -5.44
N GLY A 138 27.16 14.97 -6.47
CA GLY A 138 25.71 15.03 -6.53
C GLY A 138 25.06 13.65 -6.47
N ILE A 139 25.53 12.71 -7.30
CA ILE A 139 25.07 11.31 -7.32
C ILE A 139 25.26 10.67 -5.94
N ALA A 140 26.45 10.80 -5.35
CA ALA A 140 26.75 10.28 -4.02
C ALA A 140 25.82 10.87 -2.94
N GLY A 141 25.52 12.17 -3.02
CA GLY A 141 24.61 12.85 -2.11
C GLY A 141 23.18 12.30 -2.17
N TYR A 142 22.65 12.12 -3.39
CA TYR A 142 21.30 11.56 -3.57
C TYR A 142 21.23 10.07 -3.17
N LYS A 143 22.24 9.26 -3.50
CA LYS A 143 22.32 7.86 -3.08
C LYS A 143 22.43 7.74 -1.55
N LEU A 144 23.24 8.57 -0.90
CA LEU A 144 23.32 8.59 0.57
C LEU A 144 21.96 8.88 1.21
N ASN A 145 21.24 9.88 0.70
CA ASN A 145 19.90 10.21 1.21
C ASN A 145 18.92 9.05 1.01
N ALA A 146 18.90 8.45 -0.19
CA ALA A 146 18.04 7.32 -0.50
C ALA A 146 18.32 6.12 0.42
N ILE A 147 19.59 5.75 0.61
CA ILE A 147 19.99 4.62 1.46
C ILE A 147 19.66 4.89 2.94
N ALA A 148 19.99 6.08 3.45
CA ALA A 148 19.72 6.44 4.84
C ALA A 148 18.20 6.45 5.13
N GLU A 149 17.38 6.96 4.21
CA GLU A 149 15.93 6.94 4.35
C GLU A 149 15.34 5.54 4.18
N ALA A 150 15.88 4.71 3.28
CA ALA A 150 15.47 3.33 3.09
C ALA A 150 15.74 2.50 4.36
N ASN A 151 16.92 2.65 4.99
CA ASN A 151 17.24 1.97 6.25
C ASN A 151 16.27 2.36 7.38
N ARG A 152 15.84 3.62 7.42
CA ARG A 152 14.82 4.09 8.38
C ARG A 152 13.44 3.52 8.09
N HIS A 153 13.10 3.32 6.82
CA HIS A 153 11.87 2.65 6.43
C HIS A 153 11.90 1.17 6.84
N VAL A 154 12.96 0.44 6.48
CA VAL A 154 13.15 -0.98 6.80
C VAL A 154 13.09 -1.24 8.29
N SER A 155 13.87 -0.51 9.09
CA SER A 155 13.86 -0.67 10.55
C SER A 155 12.48 -0.42 11.16
N TYR A 156 11.72 0.54 10.63
CA TYR A 156 10.34 0.77 11.07
C TYR A 156 9.38 -0.34 10.62
N ALA A 157 9.51 -0.80 9.38
CA ALA A 157 8.69 -1.86 8.81
C ALA A 157 8.92 -3.20 9.53
N ASP A 158 10.14 -3.51 9.93
CA ASP A 158 10.48 -4.70 10.72
C ASP A 158 9.74 -4.71 12.07
N VAL A 159 9.76 -3.57 12.77
CA VAL A 159 9.19 -3.46 14.12
C VAL A 159 7.66 -3.33 14.08
N CYS A 160 7.11 -2.55 13.15
CA CYS A 160 5.71 -2.15 13.17
C CYS A 160 4.83 -2.86 12.12
N HIS A 161 5.41 -3.44 11.07
CA HIS A 161 4.68 -3.95 9.91
C HIS A 161 5.18 -5.34 9.45
N GLY A 162 5.91 -6.07 10.30
CA GLY A 162 6.34 -7.44 10.04
C GLY A 162 7.26 -7.59 8.81
N GLY A 163 8.10 -6.59 8.54
CA GLY A 163 9.06 -6.63 7.43
C GLY A 163 8.45 -6.34 6.06
N ARG A 164 7.27 -5.72 6.00
CA ARG A 164 6.63 -5.31 4.74
C ARG A 164 7.35 -4.10 4.13
N TYR A 165 8.41 -4.36 3.37
CA TYR A 165 9.16 -3.30 2.68
C TYR A 165 8.43 -2.81 1.44
N ARG A 166 8.48 -1.49 1.22
CA ARG A 166 7.87 -0.81 0.06
C ARG A 166 8.89 -0.05 -0.79
N VAL A 167 10.17 -0.36 -0.57
CA VAL A 167 11.32 0.17 -1.29
C VAL A 167 12.07 -0.98 -1.92
N ASP A 168 12.60 -0.78 -3.13
CA ASP A 168 13.53 -1.72 -3.75
C ASP A 168 14.94 -1.44 -3.19
N LEU A 169 15.33 -2.22 -2.17
CA LEU A 169 16.63 -2.07 -1.52
C LEU A 169 17.80 -2.42 -2.44
N GLU A 170 17.60 -3.30 -3.41
CA GLU A 170 18.65 -3.66 -4.36
C GLU A 170 18.93 -2.47 -5.28
N ALA A 171 17.88 -1.88 -5.85
CA ALA A 171 18.02 -0.69 -6.70
C ALA A 171 18.59 0.52 -5.94
N VAL A 172 18.16 0.73 -4.68
CA VAL A 172 18.64 1.85 -3.84
C VAL A 172 20.13 1.70 -3.49
N ASN A 173 20.59 0.49 -3.16
CA ASN A 173 21.98 0.23 -2.80
C ASN A 173 22.91 0.07 -4.02
N LEU A 174 22.38 -0.03 -5.23
CA LEU A 174 23.19 -0.13 -6.44
C LEU A 174 23.92 1.19 -6.71
N LEU A 175 25.26 1.12 -6.62
CA LEU A 175 26.16 2.23 -6.94
C LEU A 175 26.76 2.02 -8.35
N PRO A 176 26.91 3.09 -9.16
CA PRO A 176 27.51 3.00 -10.48
C PRO A 176 28.94 2.45 -10.50
N ASP A 177 29.31 1.79 -11.59
CA ASP A 177 30.63 1.19 -11.79
C ASP A 177 31.76 2.22 -11.90
N PHE A 178 31.48 3.44 -12.35
CA PHE A 178 32.47 4.52 -12.38
C PHE A 178 32.79 5.11 -11.01
N MET A 179 32.00 4.82 -9.96
CA MET A 179 32.32 5.26 -8.61
C MET A 179 33.50 4.43 -8.10
N SER A 180 34.57 5.13 -7.70
CA SER A 180 35.78 4.48 -7.21
C SER A 180 35.53 3.69 -5.91
N ALA A 181 36.44 2.78 -5.57
CA ALA A 181 36.38 2.08 -4.29
C ALA A 181 36.40 3.05 -3.10
N GLU A 182 37.10 4.19 -3.22
CA GLU A 182 37.13 5.24 -2.21
C GLU A 182 35.77 5.92 -2.06
N ASP A 183 35.12 6.27 -3.17
CA ASP A 183 33.78 6.88 -3.17
C ASP A 183 32.74 5.96 -2.52
N ARG A 184 32.80 4.66 -2.84
CA ARG A 184 31.93 3.63 -2.24
C ARG A 184 32.17 3.51 -0.74
N ALA A 185 33.43 3.42 -0.32
CA ALA A 185 33.80 3.34 1.09
C ALA A 185 33.44 4.61 1.87
N ASP A 186 33.51 5.80 1.26
CA ASP A 186 33.03 7.04 1.86
C ASP A 186 31.52 7.04 2.08
N LEU A 187 30.77 6.60 1.06
CA LEU A 187 29.32 6.50 1.17
C LEU A 187 28.90 5.50 2.26
N GLU A 188 29.52 4.32 2.30
CA GLU A 188 29.30 3.32 3.36
C GLU A 188 29.60 3.88 4.76
N ARG A 189 30.74 4.59 4.93
CA ARG A 189 31.06 5.25 6.21
C ARG A 189 30.02 6.29 6.60
N ARG A 190 29.52 7.08 5.65
CA ARG A 190 28.50 8.11 5.89
C ARG A 190 27.14 7.51 6.23
N VAL A 191 26.77 6.40 5.59
CA VAL A 191 25.56 5.62 5.93
C VAL A 191 25.70 5.05 7.35
N ALA A 192 26.85 4.44 7.67
CA ALA A 192 27.11 3.86 8.98
C ALA A 192 27.12 4.92 10.10
N ALA A 193 27.53 6.15 9.77
CA ALA A 193 27.52 7.29 10.70
C ALA A 193 26.13 7.88 10.95
N ASP A 194 25.09 7.53 10.16
CA ASP A 194 23.69 7.90 10.47
C ASP A 194 23.18 7.05 11.64
N HIS A 195 23.68 7.36 12.85
CA HIS A 195 23.24 6.74 14.08
C HIS A 195 21.88 7.30 14.48
N ARG A 196 20.85 6.49 14.30
CA ARG A 196 19.51 6.77 14.84
C ARG A 196 19.09 5.69 15.80
N THR A 197 18.38 6.11 16.84
CA THR A 197 17.73 5.19 17.76
C THR A 197 16.78 4.30 16.96
N PRO A 198 16.94 2.96 17.00
CA PRO A 198 16.01 2.05 16.36
C PRO A 198 14.59 2.27 16.88
N PRO A 199 13.56 2.15 16.02
CA PRO A 199 12.19 2.26 16.46
C PRO A 199 11.82 1.12 17.41
N THR A 200 10.87 1.40 18.30
CA THR A 200 10.29 0.44 19.23
C THR A 200 8.80 0.27 18.94
N VAL A 201 8.14 -0.69 19.60
CA VAL A 201 6.69 -0.90 19.46
C VAL A 201 5.89 0.37 19.83
N ALA A 202 6.39 1.19 20.75
CA ALA A 202 5.77 2.46 21.12
C ALA A 202 5.73 3.47 19.95
N ASP A 203 6.62 3.33 18.96
CA ASP A 203 6.69 4.19 17.79
C ASP A 203 5.68 3.80 16.69
N CYS A 204 4.96 2.69 16.84
CA CYS A 204 3.98 2.18 15.87
C CYS A 204 2.64 2.96 15.88
N THR A 205 2.73 4.29 15.80
CA THR A 205 1.58 5.20 15.76
C THR A 205 1.08 5.42 14.32
N PRO A 206 -0.20 5.77 14.11
CA PRO A 206 -0.72 6.11 12.78
C PRO A 206 0.09 7.21 12.09
N ARG A 207 0.47 8.26 12.83
CA ARG A 207 1.30 9.37 12.32
C ARG A 207 2.65 8.85 11.81
N ASN A 208 3.32 8.00 12.57
CA ASN A 208 4.59 7.43 12.15
C ASN A 208 4.42 6.47 10.99
N THR A 209 3.32 5.72 10.92
CA THR A 209 3.01 4.87 9.76
C THR A 209 2.81 5.70 8.50
N THR A 210 2.04 6.80 8.56
CA THR A 210 1.87 7.74 7.43
C THR A 210 3.22 8.23 6.91
N TYR A 211 4.07 8.66 7.82
CA TYR A 211 5.38 9.18 7.44
C TYR A 211 6.35 8.10 6.96
N ARG A 212 6.53 7.00 7.73
CA ARG A 212 7.57 5.98 7.49
C ARG A 212 7.20 4.97 6.40
N MET A 213 5.91 4.67 6.22
CA MET A 213 5.44 3.73 5.19
C MET A 213 4.94 4.44 3.93
N GLY A 214 4.74 5.77 3.97
CA GLY A 214 4.29 6.57 2.82
C GLY A 214 5.35 7.60 2.41
N GLU A 215 5.35 8.77 3.08
CA GLU A 215 6.17 9.92 2.66
C GLU A 215 7.68 9.61 2.57
N LEU A 216 8.21 8.80 3.47
CA LEU A 216 9.61 8.39 3.48
C LEU A 216 9.94 7.50 2.29
N VAL A 217 9.03 6.60 1.91
CA VAL A 217 9.17 5.76 0.71
C VAL A 217 9.19 6.62 -0.54
N ASP A 218 8.30 7.62 -0.63
CA ASP A 218 8.28 8.58 -1.73
C ASP A 218 9.59 9.40 -1.82
N ARG A 219 10.19 9.78 -0.68
CA ARG A 219 11.49 10.47 -0.66
C ARG A 219 12.66 9.57 -1.06
N VAL A 220 12.65 8.29 -0.67
CA VAL A 220 13.62 7.29 -1.14
C VAL A 220 13.55 7.17 -2.66
N ASN A 221 12.36 6.94 -3.20
CA ASN A 221 12.15 6.77 -4.64
C ASN A 221 12.55 8.02 -5.42
N ARG A 222 12.20 9.21 -4.92
CA ARG A 222 12.61 10.49 -5.51
C ARG A 222 14.13 10.65 -5.51
N SER A 223 14.78 10.43 -4.37
CA SER A 223 16.25 10.57 -4.25
C SER A 223 16.96 9.58 -5.16
N ASN A 224 16.46 8.35 -5.27
CA ASN A 224 17.02 7.36 -6.18
C ASN A 224 16.85 7.77 -7.66
N ALA A 225 15.65 8.22 -8.05
CA ALA A 225 15.41 8.71 -9.42
C ALA A 225 16.26 9.94 -9.78
N MET A 226 16.52 10.84 -8.82
CA MET A 226 17.44 11.97 -8.99
C MET A 226 18.87 11.49 -9.25
N ALA A 227 19.34 10.49 -8.50
CA ALA A 227 20.65 9.89 -8.71
C ALA A 227 20.73 9.23 -10.09
N ASP A 228 19.71 8.45 -10.48
CA ASP A 228 19.68 7.74 -11.76
C ASP A 228 19.70 8.71 -12.95
N ALA A 229 18.98 9.85 -12.86
CA ALA A 229 19.01 10.89 -13.87
C ALA A 229 20.40 11.56 -14.00
N LEU A 230 21.09 11.78 -12.87
CA LEU A 230 22.46 12.31 -12.89
C LEU A 230 23.46 11.28 -13.42
N ILE A 231 23.27 9.99 -13.10
CA ILE A 231 24.10 8.89 -13.61
C ILE A 231 24.00 8.83 -15.14
N ALA A 232 22.79 8.90 -15.69
CA ALA A 232 22.57 8.93 -17.13
C ALA A 232 23.31 10.12 -17.78
N GLY A 233 23.12 11.33 -17.26
CA GLY A 233 23.78 12.53 -17.78
C GLY A 233 25.31 12.52 -17.61
N TYR A 234 25.83 11.92 -16.54
CA TYR A 234 27.27 11.73 -16.34
C TYR A 234 27.85 10.83 -17.43
N LEU A 235 27.22 9.69 -17.70
CA LEU A 235 27.67 8.72 -18.71
C LEU A 235 27.64 9.32 -20.12
N GLU A 236 26.60 10.09 -20.45
CA GLU A 236 26.52 10.81 -21.72
C GLU A 236 27.70 11.77 -21.90
N LYS A 237 28.00 12.58 -20.88
CA LYS A 237 29.14 13.52 -20.91
C LYS A 237 30.50 12.84 -20.93
N HIS A 238 30.67 11.75 -20.17
CA HIS A 238 31.94 11.02 -20.10
C HIS A 238 32.22 10.24 -21.40
N SER A 239 31.20 9.99 -22.23
CA SER A 239 31.36 9.32 -23.53
C SER A 239 31.71 10.26 -24.70
N GLN A 240 31.69 11.58 -24.47
CA GLN A 240 32.04 12.62 -25.45
C GLN A 240 33.52 13.01 -25.36
#